data_AF-A0A7X9DN60-F1
#
_entry.id   AF-A0A7X9DN60-F1
#
_cell.length_a   1.000
_cell.length_b   1.000
_cell.length_c   1.000
_cell.angle_alpha   90.00
_cell.angle_beta   90.00
_cell.angle_gamma   90.00
#
_symmetry.space_group_name_H-M   'P 1'
#
loop_
_entity.id
_entity.type
_entity.pdbx_description
1 polymer ?
#
loop_
_entity_poly.entity_id
_entity_poly.type
_entity_poly.pdbx_seq_one_letter_code
_entity_poly.pdbx_strand_id
1 'polypeptide(L)'
;MPEKLLGKTPDELAEIAGRFGLPHFAAQQMTDWIYRKKVTSIEEMTNLPAKTRKELLALYEIGAQPPLNVQVSIDGTKKYLYTAAEDHYIETAYIPENERSTLCLSSQAGCRMGCLFCMTGKQGFQGNLSAAEILNQWYSLPERQKVTNIVYMGMGEPLDNLEEVLRSLVAFTSPWGFGMSPRR
;
A
#
# COMPACT_ATOMS: atom_id res chain seq x y z
N MET A 1 -10.21 -3.83 13.95
CA MET A 1 -8.94 -3.16 13.60
C MET A 1 -9.27 -1.76 13.10
N PRO A 2 -8.41 -0.75 13.34
CA PRO A 2 -8.62 0.57 12.77
C PRO A 2 -8.64 0.51 11.24
N GLU A 3 -9.43 1.36 10.60
CA GLU A 3 -9.52 1.45 9.15
C GLU A 3 -8.30 2.18 8.56
N LYS A 4 -7.79 1.70 7.42
CA LYS A 4 -6.59 2.26 6.80
C LYS A 4 -6.94 3.45 5.90
N LEU A 5 -6.23 4.57 6.08
CA LEU A 5 -6.39 5.77 5.26
C LEU A 5 -5.62 5.69 3.93
N LEU A 6 -4.53 4.93 3.87
CA LEU A 6 -3.81 4.66 2.63
C LEU A 6 -4.72 3.92 1.64
N GLY A 7 -4.81 4.39 0.40
CA GLY A 7 -5.71 3.85 -0.61
C GLY A 7 -7.09 4.51 -0.65
N LYS A 8 -7.42 5.40 0.31
CA LYS A 8 -8.61 6.26 0.21
C LYS A 8 -8.39 7.37 -0.82
N THR A 9 -9.41 7.63 -1.63
CA THR A 9 -9.45 8.73 -2.60
C THR A 9 -9.66 10.08 -1.89
N PRO A 10 -9.39 11.21 -2.55
CA PRO A 10 -9.66 12.54 -1.98
C PRO A 10 -11.12 12.71 -1.53
N ASP A 11 -12.07 12.14 -2.27
CA ASP A 11 -13.50 12.22 -1.95
C ASP A 11 -13.83 11.40 -0.68
N GLU A 12 -13.28 10.20 -0.54
CA GLU A 12 -13.44 9.40 0.68
C GLU A 12 -12.78 10.06 1.89
N LEU A 13 -11.61 10.69 1.69
CA LEU A 13 -10.97 11.49 2.74
C LEU A 13 -11.80 12.73 3.10
N ALA A 14 -12.53 13.31 2.15
CA ALA A 14 -13.47 14.40 2.41
C ALA A 14 -14.69 13.94 3.22
N GLU A 15 -15.24 12.77 2.92
CA GLU A 15 -16.30 12.17 3.74
C GLU A 15 -15.82 11.91 5.17
N ILE A 16 -14.62 11.33 5.32
CA ILE A 16 -14.02 11.10 6.64
C ILE A 16 -13.86 12.44 7.36
N ALA A 17 -13.24 13.44 6.74
CA ALA A 17 -13.06 14.76 7.32
C ALA A 17 -14.40 15.38 7.78
N GLY A 18 -15.44 15.27 6.95
CA GLY A 18 -16.79 15.75 7.27
C GLY A 18 -17.41 15.07 8.49
N ARG A 19 -17.21 13.76 8.68
CA ARG A 19 -17.68 13.02 9.87
C ARG A 19 -17.07 13.54 11.17
N PHE A 20 -15.87 14.12 11.13
CA PHE A 20 -15.21 14.75 12.28
C PHE A 20 -15.43 16.27 12.36
N GLY A 21 -16.34 16.82 11.56
CA GLY A 21 -16.65 18.25 11.55
C GLY A 21 -15.49 19.12 11.05
N LEU A 22 -14.55 18.55 10.29
CA LEU A 22 -13.45 19.31 9.71
C LEU A 22 -13.92 20.14 8.51
N PRO A 23 -13.28 21.30 8.25
CA PRO A 23 -13.59 22.10 7.08
C PRO A 23 -13.21 21.37 5.79
N HIS A 24 -13.85 21.72 4.68
CA HIS A 24 -13.66 21.08 3.37
C HIS A 24 -12.18 20.97 2.93
N PHE A 25 -11.36 21.98 3.23
CA PHE A 25 -9.94 21.97 2.86
C PHE A 25 -9.11 20.91 3.62
N ALA A 26 -9.62 20.38 4.74
CA ALA A 26 -8.91 19.37 5.53
C ALA A 26 -8.75 18.05 4.76
N ALA A 27 -9.68 17.73 3.85
CA ALA A 27 -9.57 16.59 2.95
C ALA A 27 -8.30 16.65 2.09
N GLN A 28 -8.03 17.83 1.51
CA GLN A 28 -6.81 18.07 0.73
C GLN A 28 -5.57 17.99 1.62
N GLN A 29 -5.65 18.50 2.86
CA GLN A 29 -4.55 18.39 3.82
C GLN A 29 -4.23 16.91 4.13
N MET A 30 -5.25 16.09 4.42
CA MET A 30 -5.09 14.66 4.66
C MET A 30 -4.50 13.95 3.44
N THR A 31 -5.01 14.25 2.24
CA THR A 31 -4.50 13.72 0.97
C THR A 31 -3.02 14.06 0.78
N ASP A 32 -2.64 15.33 0.98
CA ASP A 32 -1.25 15.78 0.86
C ASP A 32 -0.33 15.10 1.90
N TRP A 33 -0.81 14.90 3.13
CA TRP A 33 -0.04 14.21 4.16
C TRP A 33 0.24 12.75 3.78
N ILE A 34 -0.78 12.04 3.30
CA ILE A 34 -0.66 10.62 2.93
C ILE A 34 0.16 10.47 1.64
N TYR A 35 -0.21 11.13 0.56
CA TYR A 35 0.34 10.82 -0.76
C TYR A 35 1.60 11.62 -1.13
N ARG A 36 1.72 12.87 -0.66
CA ARG A 36 2.89 13.71 -0.96
C ARG A 36 3.95 13.62 0.13
N LYS A 37 3.55 13.87 1.39
CA LYS A 37 4.47 13.88 2.53
C LYS A 37 4.78 12.48 3.07
N LYS A 38 3.93 11.49 2.75
CA LYS A 38 4.15 10.07 3.03
C LYS A 38 4.34 9.77 4.52
N VAL A 39 3.50 10.37 5.37
CA VAL A 39 3.50 10.17 6.83
C VAL A 39 3.19 8.73 7.20
N THR A 40 3.67 8.29 8.36
CA THR A 40 3.38 6.95 8.88
C THR A 40 2.39 7.00 10.05
N SER A 41 2.17 8.18 10.65
CA SER A 41 1.19 8.40 11.72
C SER A 41 0.28 9.59 11.44
N ILE A 42 -0.98 9.49 11.89
CA ILE A 42 -1.94 10.60 11.88
C ILE A 42 -1.46 11.76 12.78
N GLU A 43 -0.64 11.46 13.80
CA GLU A 43 -0.07 12.47 14.70
C GLU A 43 0.77 13.52 13.96
N GLU A 44 1.39 13.12 12.84
CA GLU A 44 2.23 13.98 12.01
C GLU A 44 1.41 15.04 11.25
N MET A 45 0.09 14.89 11.16
CA MET A 45 -0.80 15.84 10.46
C MET A 45 -1.00 17.13 11.28
N THR A 46 0.07 17.90 11.48
CA THR A 46 0.14 19.02 12.43
C THR A 46 -0.83 20.18 12.12
N ASN A 47 -1.28 20.28 10.88
CA ASN A 47 -2.28 21.27 10.44
C ASN A 47 -3.74 20.85 10.71
N LEU A 48 -3.98 19.64 11.21
CA LEU A 48 -5.28 19.24 11.77
C LEU A 48 -5.35 19.60 13.26
N PRO A 49 -6.53 19.89 13.82
CA PRO A 49 -6.68 20.11 15.25
C PRO A 49 -6.22 18.89 16.09
N ALA A 50 -5.54 19.14 17.21
CA ALA A 50 -5.03 18.06 18.07
C ALA A 50 -6.13 17.13 18.60
N LYS A 51 -7.33 17.68 18.88
CA LYS A 51 -8.52 16.90 19.27
C LYS A 51 -8.91 15.92 18.15
N THR A 52 -9.04 16.40 16.92
CA THR A 52 -9.43 15.57 15.78
C THR A 52 -8.39 14.50 15.44
N ARG A 53 -7.09 14.79 15.55
CA ARG A 53 -6.06 13.75 15.39
C ARG A 53 -6.25 12.59 16.35
N LYS A 54 -6.59 12.87 17.62
CA LYS A 54 -6.87 11.83 18.63
C LYS A 54 -8.11 11.02 18.31
N GLU A 55 -9.18 11.68 17.86
CA GLU A 55 -10.42 11.01 17.46
C GLU A 55 -10.23 10.15 16.20
N LEU A 56 -9.44 10.63 15.23
CA LEU A 56 -9.05 9.86 14.05
C LEU A 56 -8.23 8.63 14.45
N LEU A 57 -7.23 8.77 15.31
CA LEU A 57 -6.39 7.65 15.78
C LEU A 57 -7.17 6.54 16.49
N ALA A 58 -8.35 6.84 17.04
CA ALA A 58 -9.19 5.84 17.69
C ALA A 58 -9.87 4.90 16.68
N LEU A 59 -10.05 5.35 15.43
CA LEU A 59 -10.81 4.62 14.40
C LEU A 59 -9.98 4.30 13.16
N TYR A 60 -8.92 5.05 12.90
CA TYR A 60 -8.12 5.00 11.68
C TYR A 60 -6.64 4.91 11.96
N GLU A 61 -5.93 4.33 11.01
CA GLU A 61 -4.48 4.35 10.90
C GLU A 61 -4.05 4.69 9.48
N ILE A 62 -2.77 5.02 9.26
CA ILE A 62 -2.29 5.21 7.88
C ILE A 62 -2.31 3.88 7.12
N GLY A 63 -1.93 2.77 7.76
CA GLY A 63 -1.67 1.50 7.09
C GLY A 63 -0.22 1.37 6.58
N ALA A 64 0.69 2.21 7.06
CA ALA A 64 2.12 2.19 6.74
C ALA A 64 2.89 1.28 7.70
N GLN A 65 2.87 -0.03 7.46
CA GLN A 65 3.55 -1.02 8.28
C GLN A 65 4.89 -1.44 7.65
N PRO A 66 6.01 -1.39 8.39
CA PRO A 66 7.30 -1.81 7.88
C PRO A 66 7.33 -3.33 7.61
N PRO A 67 8.22 -3.81 6.72
CA PRO A 67 8.41 -5.24 6.54
C PRO A 67 8.92 -5.89 7.82
N LEU A 68 8.45 -7.11 8.10
CA LEU A 68 8.90 -7.91 9.25
C LEU A 68 10.32 -8.43 9.06
N ASN A 69 10.70 -8.72 7.82
CA ASN A 69 12.00 -9.28 7.49
C ASN A 69 12.40 -8.91 6.05
N VAL A 70 13.70 -8.97 5.78
CA VAL A 70 14.28 -8.80 4.45
C VAL A 70 15.34 -9.87 4.21
N GLN A 71 15.28 -10.52 3.05
CA GLN A 71 16.34 -11.37 2.54
C GLN A 71 17.04 -10.66 1.39
N VAL A 72 18.37 -10.64 1.40
CA VAL A 72 19.17 -9.93 0.41
C VAL A 72 19.98 -10.94 -0.40
N SER A 73 19.81 -10.91 -1.71
CA SER A 73 20.56 -11.70 -2.68
C SER A 73 21.90 -11.03 -3.02
N ILE A 74 22.83 -11.81 -3.56
CA ILE A 74 24.17 -11.35 -4.01
C ILE A 74 24.05 -10.33 -5.15
N ASP A 75 23.03 -10.48 -6.00
CA ASP A 75 22.75 -9.56 -7.11
C ASP A 75 22.05 -8.25 -6.66
N GLY A 76 21.81 -8.08 -5.36
CA GLY A 76 21.15 -6.91 -4.79
C GLY A 76 19.63 -7.00 -4.73
N THR A 77 19.01 -8.05 -5.30
CA THR A 77 17.58 -8.32 -5.15
C THR A 77 17.24 -8.47 -3.67
N LYS A 78 16.15 -7.83 -3.24
CA LYS A 78 15.66 -7.91 -1.87
C LYS A 78 14.25 -8.47 -1.85
N LYS A 79 14.03 -9.47 -1.00
CA LYS A 79 12.70 -10.03 -0.76
C LYS A 79 12.23 -9.63 0.62
N TYR A 80 11.17 -8.83 0.67
CA TYR A 80 10.58 -8.31 1.88
C TYR A 80 9.36 -9.14 2.29
N LEU A 81 9.23 -9.41 3.58
CA LEU A 81 8.08 -10.08 4.17
C LEU A 81 7.18 -9.05 4.85
N TYR A 82 5.91 -8.98 4.47
CA TYR A 82 4.91 -8.12 5.08
C TYR A 82 3.80 -8.94 5.71
N THR A 83 3.18 -8.40 6.76
CA THR A 83 1.92 -8.91 7.32
C THR A 83 0.75 -8.49 6.44
N ALA A 84 -0.17 -9.42 6.22
CA ALA A 84 -1.51 -9.18 5.69
C ALA A 84 -2.55 -9.41 6.80
N ALA A 85 -3.81 -9.12 6.52
CA ALA A 85 -4.91 -9.45 7.41
C ALA A 85 -4.89 -10.93 7.87
N GLU A 86 -5.47 -11.18 9.04
CA GLU A 86 -5.68 -12.53 9.60
C GLU A 86 -4.38 -13.34 9.81
N ASP A 87 -3.30 -12.66 10.22
CA ASP A 87 -1.98 -13.27 10.49
C ASP A 87 -1.36 -14.00 9.29
N HIS A 88 -1.77 -13.61 8.08
CA HIS A 88 -1.15 -14.06 6.85
C HIS A 88 0.07 -13.22 6.47
N TYR A 89 0.89 -13.76 5.57
CA TYR A 89 2.11 -13.11 5.13
C TYR A 89 2.17 -13.06 3.61
N ILE A 90 2.73 -11.97 3.11
CA ILE A 90 3.00 -11.79 1.68
C ILE A 90 4.45 -11.37 1.45
N GLU A 91 4.95 -11.70 0.28
CA GLU A 91 6.29 -11.33 -0.15
C GLU A 91 6.25 -10.23 -1.20
N THR A 92 7.23 -9.33 -1.14
CA THR A 92 7.45 -8.28 -2.15
C THR A 92 8.90 -8.33 -2.58
N ALA A 93 9.16 -8.36 -3.88
CA ALA A 93 10.54 -8.38 -4.40
C ALA A 93 10.92 -7.00 -4.95
N TYR A 94 11.98 -6.41 -4.40
CA TYR A 94 12.66 -5.25 -4.97
C TYR A 94 13.86 -5.73 -5.79
N ILE A 95 13.85 -5.42 -7.08
CA ILE A 95 14.83 -5.89 -8.06
C ILE A 95 15.57 -4.65 -8.60
N PRO A 96 16.77 -4.32 -8.08
CA PRO A 96 17.57 -3.23 -8.60
C PRO A 96 18.27 -3.65 -9.90
N GLU A 97 18.22 -2.78 -10.90
CA GLU A 97 19.04 -2.84 -12.11
C GLU A 97 19.77 -1.50 -12.29
N ASN A 98 20.61 -1.37 -13.33
CA ASN A 98 21.44 -0.17 -13.52
C ASN A 98 20.62 1.12 -13.67
N GLU A 99 19.60 1.10 -14.53
CA GLU A 99 18.80 2.29 -14.87
C GLU A 99 17.35 2.23 -14.35
N ARG A 100 16.94 1.09 -13.78
CA ARG A 100 15.59 0.88 -13.26
C ARG A 100 15.62 0.06 -11.99
N SER A 101 14.63 0.27 -11.12
CA SER A 101 14.36 -0.64 -10.02
C SER A 101 12.89 -1.04 -10.07
N THR A 102 12.67 -2.34 -10.15
CA THR A 102 11.33 -2.92 -10.25
C THR A 102 10.87 -3.41 -8.89
N LEU A 103 9.64 -3.05 -8.51
CA LEU A 103 8.97 -3.60 -7.34
C LEU A 103 7.88 -4.57 -7.79
N CYS A 104 7.99 -5.83 -7.34
CA CYS A 104 7.03 -6.88 -7.59
C CYS A 104 6.05 -6.98 -6.42
N LEU A 105 4.82 -6.54 -6.65
CA LEU A 105 3.74 -6.48 -5.66
C LEU A 105 2.91 -7.77 -5.66
N SER A 106 2.56 -8.21 -4.46
CA SER A 106 1.52 -9.20 -4.21
C SER A 106 0.14 -8.56 -4.22
N SER A 107 -0.87 -9.31 -4.69
CA SER A 107 -2.29 -8.91 -4.73
C SER A 107 -3.16 -9.75 -3.78
N GLN A 108 -2.71 -10.93 -3.38
CA GLN A 108 -3.41 -11.82 -2.46
C GLN A 108 -2.40 -12.51 -1.52
N ALA A 109 -2.86 -12.97 -0.36
CA ALA A 109 -2.16 -13.98 0.43
C ALA A 109 -2.56 -15.36 -0.10
N GLY A 110 -1.58 -16.09 -0.65
CA GLY A 110 -1.85 -17.31 -1.38
C GLY A 110 -2.51 -17.07 -2.75
N CYS A 111 -2.98 -18.12 -3.42
CA CYS A 111 -3.65 -18.01 -4.72
C CYS A 111 -4.56 -19.22 -5.01
N ARG A 112 -5.76 -18.98 -5.57
CA ARG A 112 -6.74 -20.04 -5.93
C ARG A 112 -6.44 -20.75 -7.24
N MET A 113 -5.58 -20.20 -8.09
CA MET A 113 -5.41 -20.67 -9.46
C MET A 113 -4.81 -22.08 -9.56
N GLY A 114 -4.12 -22.55 -8.52
CA GLY A 114 -3.63 -23.94 -8.46
C GLY A 114 -2.58 -24.29 -9.53
N CYS A 115 -1.88 -23.30 -10.09
CA CYS A 115 -0.83 -23.51 -11.09
C CYS A 115 0.27 -24.43 -10.55
N LEU A 116 0.49 -25.58 -11.20
CA LEU A 116 1.35 -26.67 -10.68
C LEU A 116 2.81 -26.28 -10.41
N PHE A 117 3.32 -25.30 -11.16
CA PHE A 117 4.69 -24.78 -11.04
C PHE A 117 4.82 -23.65 -10.00
N CYS A 118 3.71 -23.10 -9.49
CA CYS A 118 3.69 -21.94 -8.63
C CYS A 118 3.65 -22.36 -7.15
N MET A 119 4.63 -21.90 -6.35
CA MET A 119 4.65 -22.18 -4.92
C MET A 119 3.44 -21.55 -4.20
N THR A 120 3.05 -20.33 -4.58
CA THR A 120 1.86 -19.65 -4.05
C THR A 120 0.58 -20.42 -4.36
N GLY A 121 0.48 -21.03 -5.55
CA GLY A 121 -0.64 -21.90 -5.90
C GLY A 121 -0.73 -23.15 -5.01
N LYS A 122 0.42 -23.72 -4.61
CA LYS A 122 0.49 -24.87 -3.68
C LYS A 122 0.11 -24.51 -2.24
N GLN A 123 0.32 -23.27 -1.82
CA GLN A 123 -0.06 -22.78 -0.49
C GLN A 123 -1.59 -22.66 -0.33
N GLY A 124 -2.34 -22.68 -1.44
CA GLY A 124 -3.77 -22.40 -1.44
C GLY A 124 -4.05 -20.91 -1.26
N PHE A 125 -5.33 -20.54 -1.25
CA PHE A 125 -5.77 -19.16 -1.04
C PHE A 125 -6.05 -18.90 0.43
N GLN A 126 -5.59 -17.75 0.91
CA GLN A 126 -5.74 -17.32 2.30
C GLN A 126 -6.54 -16.02 2.42
N GLY A 127 -6.39 -15.09 1.47
CA GLY A 127 -7.19 -13.87 1.48
C GLY A 127 -6.82 -12.88 0.39
N ASN A 128 -7.74 -11.97 0.09
CA ASN A 128 -7.46 -10.81 -0.77
C ASN A 128 -6.76 -9.73 0.05
N LEU A 129 -5.82 -9.02 -0.57
CA LEU A 129 -5.24 -7.82 0.03
C LEU A 129 -6.14 -6.61 -0.23
N SER A 130 -6.33 -5.77 0.78
CA SER A 130 -6.86 -4.42 0.60
C SER A 130 -5.89 -3.55 -0.21
N ALA A 131 -6.39 -2.49 -0.85
CA ALA A 131 -5.54 -1.54 -1.56
C ALA A 131 -4.49 -0.93 -0.63
N ALA A 132 -4.81 -0.71 0.64
CA ALA A 132 -3.86 -0.26 1.65
C ALA A 132 -2.69 -1.25 1.82
N GLU A 133 -2.96 -2.56 1.86
CA GLU A 133 -1.92 -3.60 1.98
C GLU A 133 -1.09 -3.73 0.70
N ILE A 134 -1.71 -3.60 -0.46
CA ILE A 134 -1.01 -3.55 -1.75
C ILE A 134 -0.07 -2.34 -1.79
N LEU A 135 -0.59 -1.15 -1.46
CA LEU A 135 0.18 0.09 -1.46
C LEU A 135 1.29 0.09 -0.40
N ASN A 136 1.07 -0.53 0.76
CA ASN A 136 2.03 -0.58 1.85
C ASN A 136 3.36 -1.24 1.44
N GLN A 137 3.31 -2.23 0.56
CA GLN A 137 4.49 -2.90 0.00
C GLN A 137 5.43 -1.93 -0.73
N TRP A 138 4.91 -0.83 -1.30
CA TRP A 138 5.72 0.27 -1.83
C TRP A 138 5.93 1.37 -0.78
N TYR A 139 4.87 1.74 -0.05
CA TYR A 139 4.87 2.89 0.84
C TYR A 139 5.88 2.76 1.98
N SER A 140 6.00 1.56 2.54
CA SER A 140 6.91 1.25 3.65
C SER A 140 8.19 0.56 3.19
N LEU A 141 8.46 0.57 1.88
CA LEU A 141 9.71 0.06 1.33
C LEU A 141 10.86 1.04 1.63
N PRO A 142 11.99 0.59 2.20
CA PRO A 142 13.15 1.46 2.42
C PRO A 142 13.67 2.13 1.14
N GLU A 143 13.65 1.39 0.02
CA GLU A 143 14.07 1.86 -1.30
C GLU A 143 12.98 2.53 -2.13
N ARG A 144 11.81 2.87 -1.55
CA ARG A 144 10.65 3.39 -2.32
C ARG A 144 10.97 4.52 -3.30
N GLN A 145 11.89 5.42 -2.95
CA GLN A 145 12.27 6.56 -3.80
C GLN A 145 13.12 6.15 -5.02
N LYS A 146 13.69 4.94 -5.01
CA LYS A 146 14.45 4.37 -6.12
C LYS A 146 13.57 3.53 -7.05
N VAL A 147 12.36 3.16 -6.64
CA VAL A 147 11.45 2.36 -7.46
C VAL A 147 11.00 3.18 -8.65
N THR A 148 11.28 2.66 -9.85
CA THR A 148 10.91 3.29 -11.12
C THR A 148 9.89 2.48 -11.90
N ASN A 149 9.63 1.24 -11.49
CA ASN A 149 8.70 0.32 -12.15
C ASN A 149 7.97 -0.56 -11.12
N ILE A 150 6.69 -0.84 -11.32
CA ILE A 150 5.85 -1.69 -10.48
C ILE A 150 5.20 -2.78 -11.33
N VAL A 151 5.22 -4.01 -10.84
CA VAL A 151 4.53 -5.14 -11.49
C VAL A 151 3.70 -5.91 -10.47
N TYR A 152 2.52 -6.37 -10.86
CA TYR A 152 1.65 -7.23 -10.04
C TYR A 152 1.95 -8.70 -10.35
N MET A 153 3.16 -9.14 -10.02
CA MET A 153 3.66 -10.50 -10.29
C MET A 153 4.11 -11.23 -9.03
N GLY A 154 3.70 -10.73 -7.85
CA GLY A 154 3.97 -11.36 -6.57
C GLY A 154 3.01 -12.52 -6.30
N MET A 155 2.58 -12.63 -5.05
CA MET A 155 1.59 -13.61 -4.63
C MET A 155 0.17 -13.18 -5.05
N GLY A 156 -0.59 -14.11 -5.60
CA GLY A 156 -2.00 -13.90 -5.98
C GLY A 156 -2.26 -13.72 -7.47
N GLU A 157 -3.52 -13.88 -7.86
CA GLU A 157 -4.03 -13.53 -9.19
C GLU A 157 -4.65 -12.12 -9.12
N PRO A 158 -4.04 -11.08 -9.73
CA PRO A 158 -4.53 -9.71 -9.64
C PRO A 158 -5.97 -9.55 -10.14
N LEU A 159 -6.38 -10.32 -11.15
CA LEU A 159 -7.75 -10.24 -11.69
C LEU A 159 -8.79 -10.91 -10.77
N ASP A 160 -8.37 -11.75 -9.83
CA ASP A 160 -9.21 -12.32 -8.74
C ASP A 160 -9.27 -11.39 -7.50
N ASN A 161 -8.59 -10.24 -7.56
CA ASN A 161 -8.69 -9.15 -6.59
C ASN A 161 -8.81 -7.77 -7.29
N LEU A 162 -9.65 -7.72 -8.32
CA LEU A 162 -9.67 -6.62 -9.30
C LEU A 162 -9.92 -5.25 -8.66
N GLU A 163 -10.87 -5.14 -7.74
CA GLU A 163 -11.26 -3.85 -7.14
C GLU A 163 -10.10 -3.19 -6.40
N GLU A 164 -9.41 -3.94 -5.52
CA GLU A 164 -8.31 -3.42 -4.72
C GLU A 164 -7.05 -3.16 -5.57
N VAL A 165 -6.82 -3.97 -6.60
CA VAL A 165 -5.75 -3.74 -7.59
C VAL A 165 -6.02 -2.47 -8.40
N LEU A 166 -7.24 -2.26 -8.90
CA LEU A 166 -7.58 -1.02 -9.62
C LEU A 166 -7.44 0.20 -8.71
N ARG A 167 -7.87 0.10 -7.44
CA ARG A 167 -7.78 1.18 -6.47
C ARG A 167 -6.33 1.56 -6.14
N SER A 168 -5.45 0.57 -5.97
CA SER A 168 -4.01 0.81 -5.80
C SER A 168 -3.36 1.40 -7.06
N LEU A 169 -3.73 0.96 -8.26
CA LEU A 169 -3.29 1.57 -9.52
C LEU A 169 -3.72 3.04 -9.65
N VAL A 170 -4.96 3.36 -9.26
CA VAL A 170 -5.44 4.75 -9.21
C VAL A 170 -4.59 5.58 -8.25
N ALA A 171 -4.28 5.09 -7.05
CA ALA A 171 -3.42 5.79 -6.11
C ALA A 171 -1.97 5.95 -6.63
N PHE A 172 -1.41 4.95 -7.32
CA PHE A 172 -0.08 5.05 -7.93
C PHE A 172 -0.01 6.10 -9.03
N THR A 173 -1.00 6.12 -9.92
CA THR A 173 -0.93 6.90 -11.17
C THR A 173 -1.58 8.28 -11.09
N SER A 174 -2.49 8.51 -10.15
CA SER A 174 -3.22 9.77 -10.07
C SER A 174 -2.31 10.95 -9.69
N PRO A 175 -2.55 12.16 -10.23
CA PRO A 175 -1.82 13.38 -9.84
C PRO A 175 -1.97 13.75 -8.36
N TRP A 176 -3.08 13.37 -7.73
CA TRP A 176 -3.31 13.54 -6.30
C TRP A 176 -2.63 12.45 -5.45
N GLY A 177 -2.30 11.33 -6.07
CA GLY A 177 -1.66 10.18 -5.45
C GLY A 177 -0.14 10.26 -5.59
N PHE A 178 0.49 9.16 -6.03
CA PHE A 178 1.95 9.08 -6.17
C PHE A 178 2.46 9.57 -7.53
N GLY A 179 1.58 9.85 -8.49
CA GLY A 179 1.94 10.46 -9.78
C GLY A 179 2.88 9.63 -10.66
N MET A 180 2.88 8.31 -10.51
CA MET A 180 3.66 7.40 -11.34
C MET A 180 3.10 7.32 -12.77
N SER A 181 3.98 7.20 -13.75
CA SER A 181 3.56 7.01 -15.15
C SER A 181 2.82 5.67 -15.30
N PRO A 182 1.65 5.61 -15.96
CA PRO A 182 0.94 4.35 -16.20
C PRO A 182 1.70 3.31 -17.04
N ARG A 183 2.85 3.69 -17.63
CA ARG A 183 3.74 2.79 -18.38
C ARG A 183 4.81 2.13 -17.52
N ARG A 184 4.80 2.37 -16.20
CA ARG A 184 5.84 1.98 -15.24
C ARG A 184 5.25 1.12 -14.15
#